data_AF-A0A9N9HKN1-F1
#
_entry.id   AF-A0A9N9HKN1-F1
#
_cell.length_a   1.000
_cell.length_b   1.000
_cell.length_c   1.000
_cell.angle_alpha   90.00
_cell.angle_beta   90.00
_cell.angle_gamma   90.00
#
_symmetry.space_group_name_H-M   'P 1'
#
loop_
_entity.id
_entity.type
_entity.pdbx_description
1 polymer ?
#
loop_
_entity_poly.entity_id
_entity_poly.type
_entity_poly.pdbx_seq_one_letter_code
_entity_poly.pdbx_strand_id
1 'polypeptide(L)'
;VAKFDKLDGQIKFTQVDNTHVQIEGQLNKGFTDTDPSNYHADIGGFIDFTFAQLGVVITPPGTAPFKANIPGDVTLLIGQTLTITHTDTPLDSAEIKSG
;
A
#
# COMPACT_ATOMS: atom_id res chain seq x y z
N VAL A 1 -6.11 7.25 5.16
CA VAL A 1 -6.67 5.99 4.62
C VAL A 1 -6.83 6.10 3.12
N ALA A 2 -6.38 5.09 2.38
CA ALA A 2 -6.63 4.89 0.95
C ALA A 2 -7.53 3.66 0.78
N LYS A 3 -8.66 3.78 0.08
CA LYS A 3 -9.63 2.70 -0.15
C LYS A 3 -9.63 2.31 -1.62
N PHE A 4 -9.47 1.03 -1.90
CA PHE A 4 -9.33 0.49 -3.24
C PHE A 4 -10.61 -0.24 -3.66
N ASP A 5 -11.24 0.23 -4.73
CA ASP A 5 -12.51 -0.33 -5.22
C ASP A 5 -12.28 -1.65 -5.98
N LYS A 6 -11.22 -1.72 -6.80
CA LYS A 6 -10.88 -2.90 -7.60
C LYS A 6 -10.10 -3.94 -6.83
N LEU A 7 -9.28 -3.55 -5.85
CA LEU A 7 -8.58 -4.51 -4.98
C LEU A 7 -9.41 -4.92 -3.75
N ASP A 8 -10.56 -4.26 -3.54
CA ASP A 8 -11.46 -4.51 -2.40
C ASP A 8 -10.70 -4.51 -1.07
N GLY A 9 -10.43 -3.33 -0.55
CA GLY A 9 -9.69 -3.22 0.71
C GLY A 9 -9.25 -1.80 0.98
N GLN A 10 -8.41 -1.65 1.99
CA GLN A 10 -7.88 -0.35 2.37
C GLN A 10 -6.51 -0.44 3.01
N ILE A 11 -5.77 0.66 2.88
CA ILE A 11 -4.49 0.87 3.54
C ILE A 11 -4.60 2.13 4.39
N LYS A 12 -4.23 2.02 5.67
CA LYS A 12 -4.19 3.11 6.63
C LYS A 12 -2.75 3.52 6.90
N PHE A 13 -2.56 4.83 7.02
CA PHE A 13 -1.29 5.47 7.35
C PHE A 13 -1.46 6.17 8.69
N THR A 14 -0.59 5.90 9.66
CA THR A 14 -0.65 6.48 11.00
C THR A 14 0.73 6.98 11.40
N GLN A 15 0.84 8.24 11.85
CA GLN A 15 2.10 8.75 12.39
C GLN A 15 2.45 8.01 13.69
N VAL A 16 3.65 7.45 13.78
CA VAL A 16 4.13 6.76 14.99
C VAL A 16 5.00 7.67 15.84
N ASP A 17 5.91 8.39 15.20
CA ASP A 17 6.80 9.40 15.80
C ASP A 17 7.08 10.51 14.78
N ASN A 18 8.00 11.45 15.04
CA ASN A 18 8.25 12.58 14.15
C ASN A 18 8.89 12.21 12.78
N THR A 19 9.29 10.95 12.59
CA THR A 19 10.06 10.48 11.44
C THR A 19 9.52 9.21 10.80
N HIS A 20 8.54 8.53 11.43
CA HIS A 20 7.99 7.26 10.95
C HIS A 20 6.47 7.26 10.82
N VAL A 21 6.03 6.70 9.71
CA VAL A 21 4.63 6.37 9.43
C VAL A 21 4.46 4.86 9.45
N GLN A 22 3.41 4.41 10.12
CA GLN A 22 2.95 3.04 10.05
C GLN A 22 1.94 2.88 8.93
N ILE A 23 2.15 1.86 8.13
CA ILE A 23 1.22 1.40 7.10
C ILE A 23 0.59 0.11 7.59
N GLU A 24 -0.73 0.02 7.58
CA GLU A 24 -1.46 -1.22 7.87
C GLU A 24 -2.62 -1.38 6.91
N GLY A 25 -2.92 -2.62 6.51
CA GLY A 25 -3.97 -2.84 5.52
C GLY A 25 -4.23 -4.31 5.21
N GLN A 26 -5.22 -4.49 4.34
CA GLN A 26 -5.55 -5.76 3.71
C GLN A 26 -6.26 -5.47 2.39
N LEU A 27 -5.90 -6.21 1.34
CA LEU A 27 -6.52 -6.15 0.03
C LEU A 27 -7.08 -7.54 -0.30
N ASN A 28 -8.34 -7.62 -0.72
CA ASN A 28 -9.05 -8.90 -0.77
C ASN A 28 -9.06 -9.55 -2.16
N LYS A 29 -8.73 -8.83 -3.23
CA LYS A 29 -8.68 -9.36 -4.60
C LYS A 29 -7.64 -8.65 -5.48
N GLY A 30 -7.40 -9.19 -6.68
CA GLY A 30 -6.52 -8.59 -7.70
C GLY A 30 -5.10 -9.15 -7.78
N PHE A 31 -4.74 -10.07 -6.88
CA PHE A 31 -3.42 -10.70 -6.82
C PHE A 31 -3.49 -12.11 -7.41
N THR A 32 -2.59 -12.43 -8.35
CA THR A 32 -2.65 -13.68 -9.14
C THR A 32 -1.52 -14.65 -8.87
N ASP A 33 -0.42 -14.17 -8.30
CA ASP A 33 0.72 -14.99 -7.86
C ASP A 33 1.05 -14.67 -6.40
N THR A 34 2.08 -15.32 -5.87
CA THR A 34 2.42 -15.27 -4.44
C THR A 34 3.72 -14.54 -4.15
N ASP A 35 4.42 -14.04 -5.18
CA ASP A 35 5.72 -13.40 -5.01
C ASP A 35 5.55 -11.90 -4.72
N PRO A 36 5.81 -11.45 -3.48
CA PRO A 36 5.61 -10.06 -3.09
C PRO A 36 6.62 -9.09 -3.73
N SER A 37 7.66 -9.58 -4.41
CA SER A 37 8.57 -8.72 -5.16
C SER A 37 7.97 -8.25 -6.49
N ASN A 38 6.90 -8.87 -6.98
CA ASN A 38 6.23 -8.46 -8.23
C ASN A 38 5.23 -7.30 -8.03
N TYR A 39 4.93 -6.94 -6.78
CA TYR A 39 3.89 -5.97 -6.43
C TYR A 39 4.50 -4.77 -5.73
N HIS A 40 4.06 -3.58 -6.12
CA HIS A 40 4.59 -2.31 -5.63
C HIS A 40 3.48 -1.41 -5.09
N ALA A 41 3.82 -0.60 -4.10
CA ALA A 41 3.03 0.49 -3.58
C ALA A 41 3.74 1.82 -3.92
N ASP A 42 3.27 2.47 -4.99
CA ASP A 42 3.74 3.78 -5.42
C ASP A 42 2.88 4.88 -4.80
N ILE A 43 3.49 5.83 -4.11
CA ILE A 43 2.83 7.02 -3.58
C ILE A 43 3.29 8.23 -4.39
N GLY A 44 2.38 8.78 -5.20
CA GLY A 44 2.56 10.01 -5.95
C GLY A 44 3.72 10.01 -6.95
N GLY A 45 4.28 8.86 -7.32
CA GLY A 45 5.40 8.72 -8.25
C GLY A 45 6.79 9.04 -7.67
N PHE A 46 6.91 9.22 -6.34
CA PHE A 46 8.18 9.59 -5.70
C PHE A 46 8.60 8.64 -4.56
N ILE A 47 7.65 7.90 -3.97
CA ILE A 47 7.94 6.80 -3.04
C ILE A 47 7.45 5.52 -3.68
N ASP A 48 8.32 4.54 -3.79
CA ASP A 48 7.99 3.21 -4.30
C ASP A 48 8.56 2.14 -3.35
N PHE A 49 7.67 1.25 -2.90
CA PHE A 49 8.04 0.09 -2.09
C PHE A 49 7.46 -1.18 -2.69
N THR A 50 8.31 -2.19 -2.84
CA THR A 50 7.84 -3.56 -3.07
C THR A 50 7.05 -4.06 -1.87
N PHE A 51 6.08 -4.92 -2.11
CA PHE A 51 5.34 -5.61 -1.06
C PHE A 51 6.27 -6.47 -0.20
N ALA A 52 7.35 -6.98 -0.79
CA ALA A 52 8.42 -7.68 -0.07
C ALA A 52 9.13 -6.80 0.97
N GLN A 53 9.47 -5.54 0.63
CA GLN A 53 10.07 -4.59 1.58
C GLN A 53 9.12 -4.23 2.73
N LEU A 54 7.82 -4.23 2.46
CA LEU A 54 6.77 -3.99 3.46
C LEU A 54 6.39 -5.25 4.26
N GLY A 55 6.98 -6.40 3.96
CA GLY A 55 6.66 -7.68 4.62
C GLY A 55 5.22 -8.15 4.36
N VAL A 56 4.62 -7.74 3.24
CA VAL A 56 3.27 -8.14 2.86
C VAL A 56 3.30 -9.58 2.36
N VAL A 57 2.43 -10.41 2.93
CA VAL A 57 2.21 -11.78 2.46
C VAL A 57 1.04 -11.80 1.49
N ILE A 58 1.29 -12.23 0.25
CA ILE A 58 0.27 -12.33 -0.78
C ILE A 58 -0.38 -13.72 -0.69
N THR A 59 -1.69 -13.73 -0.55
CA THR A 59 -2.54 -14.92 -0.47
C THR A 59 -3.64 -14.77 -1.51
N PRO A 60 -3.41 -15.18 -2.78
CA PRO A 60 -4.39 -15.01 -3.83
C PRO A 60 -5.79 -15.47 -3.40
N PRO A 61 -6.83 -14.66 -3.68
CA PRO A 61 -6.82 -13.53 -4.61
C PRO A 61 -6.32 -12.21 -4.02
N GLY A 62 -5.93 -12.15 -2.74
CA GLY A 62 -5.61 -10.91 -2.01
C GLY A 62 -4.30 -10.99 -1.22
N THR A 63 -4.26 -10.31 -0.07
CA THR A 63 -3.16 -10.34 0.90
C THR A 63 -3.65 -10.80 2.27
N ALA A 64 -2.73 -11.32 3.07
CA ALA A 64 -2.95 -11.35 4.52
C ALA A 64 -3.00 -9.91 5.07
N PRO A 65 -3.61 -9.68 6.24
CA PRO A 65 -3.45 -8.42 6.97
C PRO A 65 -1.97 -8.14 7.22
N PHE A 66 -1.54 -6.91 6.97
CA PHE A 66 -0.13 -6.53 7.08
C PHE A 66 0.05 -5.22 7.84
N LYS A 67 1.27 -5.01 8.32
CA LYS A 67 1.69 -3.83 9.05
C LYS A 67 3.20 -3.61 8.89
N ALA A 68 3.59 -2.40 8.50
CA ALA A 68 4.97 -2.01 8.29
C ALA A 68 5.21 -0.59 8.82
N ASN A 69 6.45 -0.27 9.20
CA ASN A 69 6.85 1.10 9.50
C ASN A 69 7.78 1.58 8.39
N ILE A 70 7.52 2.77 7.87
CA ILE A 70 8.34 3.43 6.86
C ILE A 70 8.79 4.81 7.36
N PRO A 71 9.95 5.32 6.91
CA PRO A 71 10.30 6.72 7.12
C PRO A 71 9.28 7.63 6.44
N GLY A 72 8.89 8.71 7.11
CA GLY A 72 8.03 9.74 6.50
C GLY A 72 7.16 10.51 7.50
N ASP A 73 6.32 11.37 6.93
CA ASP A 73 5.33 12.17 7.63
C ASP A 73 3.97 12.00 6.94
N VAL A 74 2.95 11.57 7.69
CA VAL A 74 1.60 11.30 7.17
C VAL A 74 0.97 12.54 6.56
N THR A 75 1.33 13.74 7.04
CA THR A 75 0.79 15.00 6.51
C THR A 75 1.23 15.26 5.07
N LEU A 76 2.42 14.76 4.69
CA LEU A 76 2.94 14.83 3.33
C LEU A 76 2.30 13.77 2.39
N LEU A 77 1.75 12.70 2.96
CA LEU A 77 1.08 11.64 2.21
C LEU A 77 -0.38 11.98 1.91
N ILE A 78 -1.04 12.78 2.75
CA ILE A 78 -2.44 13.16 2.54
C ILE A 78 -2.60 13.93 1.22
N GLY A 79 -3.60 13.56 0.42
CA GLY A 79 -3.87 14.10 -0.91
C GLY A 79 -3.05 13.47 -2.03
N GLN A 80 -2.06 12.63 -1.70
CA GLN A 80 -1.32 11.86 -2.71
C GLN A 80 -2.13 10.65 -3.17
N THR A 81 -1.89 10.22 -4.41
CA THR A 81 -2.44 8.97 -4.95
C THR A 81 -1.51 7.82 -4.60
N LEU A 82 -2.05 6.78 -3.98
CA LEU A 82 -1.40 5.49 -3.83
C LEU A 82 -1.84 4.57 -4.97
N THR A 83 -0.89 4.05 -5.72
CA THR A 83 -1.12 3.09 -6.82
C THR A 83 -0.46 1.77 -6.48
N ILE A 84 -1.24 0.69 -6.61
CA ILE A 84 -0.70 -0.67 -6.52
C ILE A 84 -0.46 -1.17 -7.94
N THR A 85 0.77 -1.62 -8.22
CA THR A 85 1.13 -2.19 -9.51
C THR A 85 1.55 -3.65 -9.37
N HIS A 86 1.45 -4.39 -10.47
CA HIS A 86 2.02 -5.72 -10.64
C HIS A 86 2.88 -5.71 -11.90
N THR A 87 4.19 -5.92 -11.78
CA THR A 87 5.14 -5.82 -12.92
C THR A 87 4.91 -4.55 -13.76
N ASP A 88 4.91 -3.38 -13.10
CA ASP A 88 4.66 -2.06 -13.69
C ASP A 88 3.25 -1.81 -14.27
N THR A 89 2.36 -2.80 -14.20
CA THR A 89 0.96 -2.63 -14.63
C THR A 89 0.09 -2.21 -13.44
N PRO A 90 -0.60 -1.06 -13.49
CA PRO A 90 -1.49 -0.63 -12.41
C PRO A 90 -2.66 -1.61 -12.22
N LEU A 91 -2.83 -2.08 -10.99
CA LEU A 91 -3.99 -2.87 -10.59
C LEU A 91 -5.13 -1.96 -10.14
N ASP A 92 -4.82 -1.01 -9.25
CA ASP A 92 -5.77 -0.03 -8.73
C ASP A 92 -5.05 1.15 -8.07
N SER A 93 -5.78 2.25 -7.89
CA SER A 93 -5.26 3.47 -7.28
C SER A 93 -6.31 4.10 -6.37
N ALA A 94 -5.85 4.74 -5.30
CA ALA A 94 -6.70 5.43 -4.34
C ALA A 94 -6.00 6.66 -3.75
N GLU A 95 -6.75 7.75 -3.60
CA GLU A 95 -6.26 8.94 -2.89
C GLU A 95 -6.13 8.65 -1.39
N ILE A 96 -5.02 9.05 -0.80
CA ILE A 96 -4.79 8.99 0.64
C ILE A 96 -5.54 10.15 1.29
N LYS A 97 -6.63 9.84 2.00
CA LYS A 97 -7.44 10.83 2.72
C LYS A 97 -7.09 10.84 4.20
N SER A 98 -7.33 11.95 4.88
CA SER A 98 -7.37 11.94 6.35
C SER A 98 -8.48 10.97 6.80
N GLY A 99 -8.17 10.10 7.75
CA GLY A 99 -9.11 9.08 8.23
C GLY A 99 -8.52 8.20 9.31
#